data_AF-G3ACY0-F1
#
_entry.id   AF-G3ACY0-F1
#
_cell.length_a   1.000
_cell.length_b   1.000
_cell.length_c   1.000
_cell.angle_alpha   90.00
_cell.angle_beta   90.00
_cell.angle_gamma   90.00
#
_symmetry.space_group_name_H-M   'P 1'
#
loop_
_entity.id
_entity.type
_entity.pdbx_description
1 polymer ?
#
loop_
_entity_poly.entity_id
_entity_poly.type
_entity_poly.pdbx_seq_one_letter_code
_entity_poly.pdbx_strand_id
1 'polypeptide(L)'
;WAGYNSKPENSEKSYAELFREILDDKTKLLIVGGIFGEDTATDAIENYADLIAVARGTLIDPNFAKKITEGKGDTILHKISPETVEYSHLTPGLLEAFSREDSLGLPPLPGGETIRHLHTGKYDI
;
A
#
# COMPACT_ATOMS: atom_id res chain seq x y z
N TRP A 1 -3.13 7.42 9.21
CA TRP A 1 -3.06 5.95 9.25
C TRP A 1 -1.67 5.55 9.68
N ALA A 2 -1.53 4.68 10.69
CA ALA A 2 -0.25 4.42 11.36
C ALA A 2 0.54 3.22 10.82
N GLY A 3 0.09 2.58 9.72
CA GLY A 3 0.83 1.49 9.07
C GLY A 3 0.54 0.10 9.67
N TYR A 4 1.29 -0.90 9.21
CA TYR A 4 1.10 -2.32 9.55
C TYR A 4 1.42 -2.64 11.02
N ASN A 5 2.26 -1.82 11.64
CA ASN A 5 2.67 -1.90 13.05
C ASN A 5 1.85 -0.98 13.98
N SER A 6 0.69 -0.51 13.51
CA SER A 6 -0.17 0.39 14.29
C SER A 6 -0.62 -0.22 15.63
N LYS A 7 -0.79 0.64 16.63
CA LYS A 7 -1.12 0.29 18.02
C LYS A 7 -2.37 1.04 18.50
N PRO A 8 -3.16 0.46 19.42
CA PRO A 8 -4.13 1.22 20.21
C PRO A 8 -3.43 2.32 21.03
N GLU A 9 -4.12 3.42 21.33
CA GLU A 9 -3.55 4.56 22.06
C GLU A 9 -2.94 4.20 23.44
N ASN A 10 -3.47 3.16 24.10
CA ASN A 10 -3.08 2.77 25.45
C ASN A 10 -2.36 1.41 25.51
N SER A 11 -1.65 1.01 24.45
CA SER A 11 -0.95 -0.27 24.38
C SER A 11 0.41 -0.12 23.71
N GLU A 12 1.42 -0.76 24.29
CA GLU A 12 2.73 -0.91 23.63
C GLU A 12 2.74 -1.99 22.54
N LYS A 13 1.73 -2.87 22.53
CA LYS A 13 1.54 -3.90 21.50
C LYS A 13 0.76 -3.35 20.31
N SER A 14 1.25 -3.67 19.12
CA SER A 14 0.54 -3.52 17.85
C SER A 14 -0.73 -4.37 17.80
N TYR A 15 -1.65 -4.01 16.91
CA TYR A 15 -2.83 -4.84 16.65
C TYR A 15 -2.43 -6.26 16.23
N ALA A 16 -1.37 -6.40 15.43
CA ALA A 16 -0.88 -7.71 14.99
C ALA A 16 -0.40 -8.58 16.17
N GLU A 17 0.36 -8.01 17.10
CA GLU A 17 0.79 -8.70 18.33
C GLU A 17 -0.42 -9.11 19.18
N LEU A 18 -1.41 -8.23 19.34
CA LEU A 18 -2.63 -8.53 20.09
C LEU A 18 -3.43 -9.68 19.46
N PHE A 19 -3.51 -9.75 18.12
CA PHE A 19 -4.16 -10.87 17.43
C PHE A 19 -3.37 -12.17 17.58
N ARG A 20 -2.03 -12.13 17.43
CA ARG A 20 -1.18 -13.33 17.58
C ARG A 20 -1.30 -13.98 18.96
N GLU A 21 -1.57 -13.21 20.02
CA GLU A 21 -1.75 -13.75 21.37
C GLU A 21 -3.00 -14.63 21.53
N ILE A 22 -3.97 -14.49 20.63
CA ILE A 22 -5.27 -15.16 20.70
C ILE A 22 -5.41 -16.24 19.62
N LEU A 23 -4.72 -16.08 18.49
CA LEU A 23 -4.76 -17.03 17.38
C LEU A 23 -4.05 -18.34 17.73
N ASP A 24 -4.61 -19.44 17.22
CA ASP A 24 -3.94 -20.74 17.25
C ASP A 24 -2.83 -20.84 16.18
N ASP A 25 -2.10 -21.95 16.19
CA ASP A 25 -0.98 -22.21 15.28
C ASP A 25 -1.40 -22.53 13.83
N LYS A 26 -2.69 -22.81 13.61
CA LYS A 26 -3.26 -23.18 12.31
C LYS A 26 -3.83 -21.98 11.57
N THR A 27 -4.23 -20.95 12.29
CA THR A 27 -4.86 -19.76 11.74
C THR A 27 -3.81 -18.73 11.36
N LYS A 28 -3.75 -18.40 10.07
CA LYS A 28 -2.79 -17.43 9.54
C LYS A 28 -3.28 -16.00 9.75
N LEU A 29 -2.39 -15.13 10.24
CA LEU A 29 -2.65 -13.71 10.36
C LEU A 29 -2.25 -12.99 9.07
N LEU A 30 -3.19 -12.28 8.46
CA LEU A 30 -2.95 -11.37 7.35
C LEU A 30 -3.11 -9.92 7.80
N ILE A 31 -2.12 -9.08 7.50
CA ILE A 31 -2.16 -7.64 7.83
C ILE A 31 -2.07 -6.76 6.58
N VAL A 32 -2.56 -5.53 6.72
CA VAL A 32 -2.46 -4.44 5.73
C VAL A 32 -1.88 -3.22 6.42
N GLY A 33 -1.20 -2.33 5.70
CA GLY A 33 -0.60 -1.21 6.42
C GLY A 33 0.57 -0.46 5.80
N GLY A 34 0.41 0.28 4.71
CA GLY A 34 1.46 1.22 4.28
C GLY A 34 2.76 0.52 3.84
N ILE A 35 2.61 -0.68 3.29
CA ILE A 35 3.69 -1.45 2.69
C ILE A 35 3.91 -0.92 1.28
N PHE A 36 5.06 -0.29 1.05
CA PHE A 36 5.41 0.31 -0.24
C PHE A 36 6.76 -0.17 -0.79
N GLY A 37 7.54 -0.94 -0.04
CA GLY A 37 8.82 -1.50 -0.49
C GLY A 37 9.15 -2.84 0.16
N GLU A 38 10.24 -3.46 -0.29
CA GLU A 38 10.73 -4.75 0.20
C GLU A 38 11.05 -4.72 1.71
N ASP A 39 11.72 -3.68 2.20
CA ASP A 39 12.05 -3.54 3.63
C ASP A 39 10.80 -3.57 4.50
N THR A 40 9.77 -2.78 4.14
CA THR A 40 8.50 -2.75 4.89
C THR A 40 7.72 -4.06 4.77
N ALA A 41 7.85 -4.77 3.65
CA ALA A 41 7.20 -6.07 3.47
C ALA A 41 7.89 -7.15 4.31
N THR A 42 9.22 -7.11 4.36
CA THR A 42 10.06 -8.02 5.15
C THR A 42 9.79 -7.81 6.64
N ASP A 43 9.86 -6.57 7.12
CA ASP A 43 9.58 -6.25 8.53
C ASP A 43 8.15 -6.68 8.94
N ALA A 44 7.15 -6.44 8.09
CA ALA A 44 5.78 -6.86 8.35
C ALA A 44 5.62 -8.38 8.52
N ILE A 45 6.34 -9.18 7.73
CA ILE A 45 6.30 -10.65 7.82
C ILE A 45 7.12 -11.14 9.02
N GLU A 46 8.36 -10.66 9.18
CA GLU A 46 9.26 -11.13 10.22
C GLU A 46 8.72 -10.81 11.62
N ASN A 47 8.11 -9.64 11.79
CA ASN A 47 7.75 -9.15 13.12
C ASN A 47 6.25 -9.20 13.43
N TYR A 48 5.35 -9.23 12.44
CA TYR A 48 3.92 -8.96 12.70
C TYR A 48 2.92 -10.00 12.16
N ALA A 49 3.10 -10.58 10.96
CA ALA A 49 2.09 -11.46 10.35
C ALA A 49 2.66 -12.66 9.58
N ASP A 50 1.81 -13.63 9.25
CA ASP A 50 2.16 -14.71 8.32
C ASP A 50 2.04 -14.27 6.85
N LEU A 51 1.13 -13.32 6.59
CA LEU A 51 0.80 -12.82 5.27
C LEU A 51 0.63 -11.30 5.31
N ILE A 52 0.92 -10.65 4.19
CA ILE A 52 0.66 -9.23 3.98
C ILE A 52 -0.22 -9.03 2.75
N ALA A 53 -1.11 -8.04 2.82
CA ALA A 53 -1.84 -7.54 1.66
C ALA A 53 -1.40 -6.11 1.33
N VAL A 54 -1.01 -5.91 0.07
CA VAL A 54 -0.48 -4.65 -0.44
C VAL A 54 -1.50 -4.04 -1.41
N ALA A 55 -2.20 -3.00 -0.94
CA ALA A 55 -3.21 -2.29 -1.74
C ALA A 55 -2.57 -1.15 -2.55
N ARG A 56 -2.28 0.00 -1.94
CA ARG A 56 -1.75 1.17 -2.68
C ARG A 56 -0.36 0.93 -3.28
N GLY A 57 0.46 0.07 -2.67
CA GLY A 57 1.76 -0.30 -3.25
C GLY A 57 1.63 -0.99 -4.61
N THR A 58 0.59 -1.81 -4.83
CA THR A 58 0.36 -2.48 -6.12
C THR A 58 -0.30 -1.57 -7.15
N LEU A 59 -0.98 -0.50 -6.72
CA LEU A 59 -1.45 0.56 -7.61
C LEU A 59 -0.29 1.43 -8.15
N ILE A 60 0.79 1.56 -7.39
CA ILE A 60 2.00 2.29 -7.84
C ILE A 60 2.90 1.36 -8.65
N ASP A 61 3.19 0.17 -8.13
CA ASP A 61 4.01 -0.83 -8.79
C ASP A 61 3.23 -2.14 -9.00
N PRO A 62 2.63 -2.36 -10.19
CA PRO A 62 1.87 -3.58 -10.45
C PRO A 62 2.73 -4.85 -10.42
N ASN A 63 4.06 -4.73 -10.49
CA ASN A 63 5.00 -5.85 -10.38
C ASN A 63 5.61 -6.00 -8.96
N PHE A 64 5.03 -5.37 -7.93
CA PHE A 64 5.56 -5.37 -6.55
C PHE A 64 6.04 -6.74 -6.08
N ALA A 65 5.16 -7.75 -6.07
CA ALA A 65 5.49 -9.09 -5.59
C ALA A 65 6.53 -9.78 -6.49
N LYS A 66 6.43 -9.58 -7.82
CA LYS A 66 7.39 -10.13 -8.80
C LYS A 66 8.80 -9.61 -8.54
N LYS A 67 8.95 -8.29 -8.34
CA LYS A 67 10.24 -7.66 -8.06
C LYS A 67 10.88 -8.21 -6.79
N ILE A 68 10.11 -8.40 -5.73
CA ILE A 68 10.60 -9.07 -4.51
C ILE A 68 11.07 -10.49 -4.82
N THR A 69 10.24 -11.31 -5.49
CA THR A 69 10.61 -12.71 -5.79
C THR A 69 11.82 -12.85 -6.72
N GLU A 70 12.14 -11.81 -7.50
CA GLU A 70 13.30 -11.78 -8.40
C GLU A 70 14.55 -11.13 -7.76
N GLY A 71 14.49 -10.72 -6.48
CA GLY A 71 15.59 -10.04 -5.80
C GLY A 71 15.87 -8.63 -6.33
N LYS A 72 14.82 -7.94 -6.79
CA LYS A 72 14.86 -6.58 -7.37
C LYS A 72 14.03 -5.59 -6.56
N GLY A 73 13.94 -5.76 -5.24
CA GLY A 73 13.09 -4.91 -4.42
C GLY A 73 13.54 -3.45 -4.37
N ASP A 74 14.84 -3.18 -4.62
CA ASP A 74 15.40 -1.85 -4.83
C ASP A 74 14.81 -1.10 -6.04
N THR A 75 14.19 -1.83 -6.98
CA THR A 75 13.51 -1.26 -8.14
C THR A 75 12.02 -0.99 -7.93
N ILE A 76 11.47 -1.28 -6.75
CA ILE A 76 10.04 -1.07 -6.46
C ILE A 76 9.73 0.42 -6.43
N LEU A 77 8.69 0.83 -7.17
CA LEU A 77 8.22 2.22 -7.13
C LEU A 77 7.42 2.46 -5.85
N HIS A 78 7.88 3.40 -5.03
CA HIS A 78 7.23 3.77 -3.76
C HIS A 78 6.24 4.93 -3.88
N LYS A 79 6.30 5.69 -4.98
CA LYS A 79 5.47 6.86 -5.25
C LYS A 79 5.04 6.88 -6.70
N ILE A 80 3.83 7.41 -6.94
CA ILE A 80 3.35 7.74 -8.28
C ILE A 80 3.92 9.09 -8.72
N SER A 81 4.16 9.24 -10.03
CA SER A 81 4.59 10.47 -10.68
C SER A 81 4.07 10.52 -12.11
N PRO A 82 4.07 11.67 -12.80
CA PRO A 82 3.64 11.76 -14.20
C PRO A 82 4.36 10.76 -15.12
N GLU A 83 5.64 10.51 -14.87
CA GLU A 83 6.48 9.59 -15.64
C GLU A 83 6.17 8.10 -15.38
N THR A 84 5.56 7.79 -14.23
CA THR A 84 5.31 6.40 -13.81
C THR A 84 3.84 5.99 -13.94
N VAL A 85 2.92 6.94 -14.14
CA VAL A 85 1.47 6.67 -14.30
C VAL A 85 1.17 5.64 -15.39
N GLU A 86 1.84 5.70 -16.54
CA GLU A 86 1.65 4.73 -17.62
C GLU A 86 2.07 3.32 -17.19
N TYR A 87 3.22 3.19 -16.52
CA TYR A 87 3.72 1.93 -15.97
C TYR A 87 2.78 1.35 -14.91
N SER A 88 2.14 2.19 -14.11
CA SER A 88 1.20 1.76 -13.07
C SER A 88 -0.09 1.14 -13.61
N HIS A 89 -0.38 1.29 -14.91
CA HIS A 89 -1.55 0.72 -15.58
C HIS A 89 -2.88 1.02 -14.87
N LEU A 90 -2.98 2.21 -14.25
CA LEU A 90 -4.24 2.65 -13.64
C LEU A 90 -5.32 2.71 -14.73
N THR A 91 -6.46 2.07 -14.46
CA THR A 91 -7.62 2.23 -15.34
C THR A 91 -8.03 3.71 -15.36
N PRO A 92 -8.69 4.21 -16.42
CA PRO A 92 -9.08 5.62 -16.48
C PRO A 92 -9.87 6.11 -15.26
N GLY A 93 -10.73 5.26 -14.67
CA GLY A 93 -11.47 5.60 -13.46
C GLY A 93 -10.58 5.70 -12.22
N LEU A 94 -9.57 4.84 -12.08
CA LEU A 94 -8.59 4.93 -10.98
C LEU A 94 -7.67 6.13 -11.15
N LEU A 95 -7.24 6.44 -12.37
CA LEU A 95 -6.45 7.64 -12.63
C LEU A 95 -7.23 8.89 -12.19
N GLU A 96 -8.47 9.04 -12.66
CA GLU A 96 -9.35 10.16 -12.27
C GLU A 96 -9.58 10.19 -10.76
N ALA A 97 -9.85 9.05 -10.13
CA ALA A 97 -10.01 8.98 -8.68
C ALA A 97 -8.77 9.48 -7.93
N PHE A 98 -7.56 9.09 -8.35
CA PHE A 98 -6.32 9.43 -7.63
C PHE A 98 -5.64 10.72 -8.11
N SER A 99 -6.05 11.31 -9.23
CA SER A 99 -5.63 12.65 -9.66
C SER A 99 -6.49 13.77 -9.05
N ARG A 100 -7.61 13.46 -8.41
CA ARG A 100 -8.39 14.46 -7.66
C ARG A 100 -7.70 14.83 -6.34
N GLU A 101 -7.86 16.09 -5.93
CA GLU A 101 -7.36 16.57 -4.64
C GLU A 101 -7.95 15.80 -3.45
N ASP A 102 -9.23 15.46 -3.51
CA ASP A 102 -9.93 14.70 -2.48
C ASP A 102 -9.72 13.19 -2.55
N SER A 103 -9.12 12.69 -3.64
CA SER A 103 -8.98 11.26 -3.95
C SER A 103 -10.29 10.45 -3.79
N LEU A 104 -11.46 11.08 -4.00
CA LEU A 104 -12.78 10.52 -3.68
C LEU A 104 -12.92 10.03 -2.21
N GLY A 105 -12.22 10.67 -1.28
CA GLY A 105 -12.16 10.27 0.12
C GLY A 105 -11.28 9.04 0.40
N LEU A 106 -10.64 8.46 -0.64
CA LEU A 106 -9.66 7.40 -0.46
C LEU A 106 -8.36 7.99 0.10
N PRO A 107 -7.58 7.21 0.87
CA PRO A 107 -6.22 7.61 1.21
C PRO A 107 -5.41 7.87 -0.07
N PRO A 108 -4.73 9.02 -0.20
CA PRO A 108 -4.01 9.34 -1.43
C PRO A 108 -2.88 8.34 -1.70
N LEU A 109 -2.51 8.20 -2.97
CA LEU A 109 -1.27 7.53 -3.34
C LEU A 109 -0.10 8.41 -2.89
N PRO A 110 0.99 7.84 -2.34
CA PRO A 110 2.24 8.57 -2.19
C PRO A 110 2.66 9.21 -3.53
N GLY A 111 2.90 10.52 -3.56
CA GLY A 111 3.20 11.25 -4.80
C GLY A 111 1.97 11.70 -5.61
N GLY A 112 0.75 11.38 -5.16
CA GLY A 112 -0.50 11.67 -5.87
C GLY A 112 -0.71 13.17 -6.16
N GLU A 113 -0.14 14.06 -5.36
CA GLU A 113 -0.15 15.50 -5.62
C GLU A 113 0.49 15.89 -6.96
N THR A 114 1.47 15.11 -7.44
CA THR A 114 2.19 15.39 -8.69
C THR A 114 1.37 15.09 -9.94
N ILE A 115 0.35 14.23 -9.83
CA ILE A 115 -0.50 13.81 -10.94
C ILE A 115 -1.85 14.53 -10.98
N ARG A 116 -2.07 15.53 -10.11
CA ARG A 116 -3.35 16.25 -10.03
C ARG A 116 -3.77 16.91 -11.34
N HIS A 117 -2.80 17.40 -12.10
CA HIS A 117 -3.02 18.03 -13.41
C HIS A 117 -3.48 17.04 -14.49
N LEU A 118 -3.42 15.73 -14.23
CA LEU A 118 -3.94 14.69 -15.12
C LEU A 118 -5.45 14.45 -14.93
N HIS A 119 -6.08 15.06 -13.92
CA HIS A 119 -7.52 14.96 -13.71
C HIS A 119 -8.28 15.66 -14.84
N THR A 120 -9.15 14.95 -15.53
CA THR A 120 -9.93 15.49 -16.65
C THR A 120 -11.37 15.84 -16.26
N GLY A 121 -11.86 15.30 -15.14
CA GLY A 121 -13.25 15.45 -14.71
C GLY A 121 -14.23 14.54 -15.45
N LYS A 122 -13.73 13.51 -16.16
CA LYS A 122 -14.57 12.63 -16.99
C LYS A 122 -15.62 11.85 -16.18
N TYR A 123 -15.33 11.56 -14.92
CA TYR A 123 -16.23 10.84 -14.02
C TYR A 123 -16.70 11.67 -12.82
N ASP A 124 -16.55 12.99 -12.90
CA ASP A 124 -17.09 13.89 -11.88
C ASP A 124 -18.62 13.91 -12.05
N ILE A 125 -19.34 13.53 -10.99
CA ILE A 125 -20.81 13.54 -10.91
C ILE A 125 -21.32 14.84 -10.27
#